data_AF-A0A368EZX3-F1
#
_entry.id   AF-A0A368EZX3-F1
#
_cell.length_a   1.000
_cell.length_b   1.000
_cell.length_c   1.000
_cell.angle_alpha   90.00
_cell.angle_beta   90.00
_cell.angle_gamma   90.00
#
_symmetry.space_group_name_H-M   'P 1'
#
loop_
_entity.id
_entity.type
_entity.pdbx_description
1 polymer ?
#
loop_
_entity_poly.entity_id
_entity_poly.type
_entity_poly.pdbx_seq_one_letter_code
_entity_poly.pdbx_strand_id
1 'polypeptide(L)'
;MTSLVLDPRSIVEALSFLQVGINTEDIAHPSADRVQTIYHAFCTQVLDVPEKCLVELPFECQFNPETAEIQHKSTPLLLLYTTM
;
A
#
# COMPACT_ATOMS: atom_id res chain seq x y z
N MET A 1 7.15 -7.70 23.01
CA MET A 1 6.49 -6.51 22.44
C MET A 1 5.01 -6.60 22.78
N THR A 2 4.51 -5.73 23.65
CA THR A 2 3.06 -5.59 23.87
C THR A 2 2.50 -4.75 22.72
N SER A 3 1.63 -5.34 21.91
CA SER A 3 0.92 -4.59 20.87
C SER A 3 -0.19 -3.77 21.53
N LEU A 4 -0.23 -2.47 21.25
CA LEU A 4 -1.30 -1.57 21.67
C LEU A 4 -2.32 -1.49 20.53
N VAL A 5 -3.55 -1.88 20.80
CA VAL A 5 -4.66 -1.70 19.85
C VAL A 5 -5.29 -0.34 20.12
N LEU A 6 -5.24 0.53 19.11
CA LEU A 6 -5.85 1.86 19.15
C LEU A 6 -7.27 1.80 18.59
N ASP A 7 -8.15 2.69 19.06
CA ASP A 7 -9.45 2.88 18.43
C ASP A 7 -9.31 3.63 17.08
N PRO A 8 -10.30 3.53 16.18
CA PRO A 8 -10.21 4.14 14.84
C PRO A 8 -9.88 5.63 14.82
N ARG A 9 -10.33 6.42 15.82
CA ARG A 9 -10.05 7.86 15.84
C ARG A 9 -8.58 8.12 16.14
N SER A 10 -8.03 7.43 17.12
CA SER A 10 -6.60 7.51 17.44
C SER A 10 -5.73 7.03 16.28
N ILE A 11 -6.16 6.02 15.52
CA ILE A 11 -5.44 5.57 14.32
C ILE A 11 -5.42 6.67 13.25
N VAL A 12 -6.56 7.28 12.95
CA VAL A 12 -6.66 8.36 11.95
C VAL A 12 -5.78 9.56 12.35
N GLU A 13 -5.82 9.94 13.62
CA GLU A 13 -4.98 11.02 14.15
C GLU A 13 -3.50 10.70 14.00
N ALA A 14 -3.09 9.48 14.39
CA ALA A 14 -1.71 9.03 14.29
C ALA A 14 -1.20 8.96 12.85
N LEU A 15 -2.07 8.65 11.88
CA LEU A 15 -1.72 8.54 10.46
C LEU A 15 -1.94 9.84 9.66
N SER A 16 -2.39 10.92 10.31
CA SER A 16 -2.70 12.20 9.64
C SER A 16 -1.53 12.79 8.84
N PHE A 17 -0.29 12.51 9.26
CA PHE A 17 0.91 12.97 8.58
C PHE A 17 1.07 12.40 7.16
N LEU A 18 0.41 11.27 6.83
CA LEU A 18 0.46 10.67 5.50
C LEU A 18 -0.28 11.49 4.43
N GLN A 19 -1.18 12.40 4.84
CA GLN A 19 -1.95 13.29 3.96
C GLN A 19 -2.79 12.58 2.87
N VAL A 20 -3.20 11.32 3.09
CA VAL A 20 -4.05 10.54 2.14
C VAL A 20 -5.55 10.52 2.49
N GLY A 21 -5.99 11.46 3.34
CA GLY A 21 -7.40 11.64 3.69
C GLY A 21 -8.04 10.44 4.39
N ILE A 22 -7.30 9.76 5.27
CA ILE A 22 -7.79 8.61 6.05
C ILE A 22 -8.91 9.07 6.98
N ASN A 23 -9.99 8.31 7.03
CA ASN A 23 -11.09 8.53 7.97
C ASN A 23 -11.39 7.25 8.77
N THR A 24 -12.30 7.35 9.75
CA THR A 24 -12.60 6.21 10.64
C THR A 24 -13.30 5.05 9.93
N GLU A 25 -14.01 5.32 8.83
CA GLU A 25 -14.65 4.28 8.02
C GLU A 25 -13.61 3.46 7.26
N ASP A 26 -12.54 4.09 6.76
CA ASP A 26 -11.41 3.38 6.14
C ASP A 26 -10.75 2.37 7.09
N ILE A 27 -10.82 2.62 8.41
CA ILE A 27 -10.26 1.76 9.45
C ILE A 27 -11.27 0.69 9.90
N ALA A 28 -12.54 1.07 10.11
CA ALA A 28 -13.58 0.16 10.58
C ALA A 28 -14.07 -0.81 9.49
N HIS A 29 -14.12 -0.34 8.24
CA HIS A 29 -14.61 -1.06 7.07
C HIS A 29 -13.63 -0.88 5.90
N PRO A 30 -12.41 -1.46 6.00
CA PRO A 30 -11.36 -1.24 5.02
C PRO A 30 -11.73 -1.79 3.65
N SER A 31 -11.68 -0.93 2.62
CA SER A 31 -11.72 -1.36 1.23
C SER A 31 -10.30 -1.61 0.69
N ALA A 32 -10.16 -2.54 -0.24
CA ALA A 32 -8.84 -2.92 -0.77
C ALA A 32 -8.06 -1.73 -1.36
N ASP A 33 -8.75 -0.87 -2.11
CA ASP A 33 -8.17 0.33 -2.73
C ASP A 33 -7.66 1.35 -1.70
N ARG A 34 -8.44 1.56 -0.62
CA ARG A 34 -8.06 2.46 0.48
C ARG A 34 -6.86 1.91 1.25
N VAL A 35 -6.87 0.62 1.58
CA VAL A 35 -5.75 -0.03 2.27
C VAL A 35 -4.46 0.05 1.45
N GLN A 36 -4.54 -0.21 0.14
CA GLN A 36 -3.38 -0.07 -0.75
C GLN A 36 -2.85 1.36 -0.78
N THR A 37 -3.73 2.36 -0.89
CA THR A 37 -3.32 3.77 -0.88
C THR A 37 -2.59 4.14 0.41
N ILE A 38 -3.10 3.68 1.56
CA ILE A 38 -2.50 3.93 2.88
C ILE A 38 -1.13 3.28 2.98
N TYR A 39 -1.00 2.00 2.61
CA TYR A 39 0.29 1.31 2.66
C TYR A 39 1.29 1.86 1.65
N HIS A 40 0.85 2.23 0.44
CA HIS A 40 1.73 2.85 -0.54
C HIS A 40 2.30 4.16 -0.01
N ALA A 41 1.47 5.02 0.58
CA ALA A 41 1.93 6.26 1.21
C ALA A 41 2.86 5.99 2.40
N PHE A 42 2.59 4.95 3.19
CA PHE A 42 3.47 4.55 4.28
C PHE A 42 4.85 4.12 3.77
N CYS A 43 4.91 3.27 2.74
CA CYS A 43 6.17 2.84 2.14
C CYS A 43 6.98 4.03 1.60
N THR A 44 6.35 4.96 0.89
CA THR A 44 7.08 6.08 0.28
C THR A 44 7.46 7.17 1.27
N GLN A 45 6.61 7.48 2.25
CA GLN A 45 6.84 8.61 3.17
C GLN A 45 7.53 8.21 4.48
N VAL A 46 7.33 6.99 4.96
CA VAL A 46 7.88 6.53 6.25
C VAL A 46 9.09 5.63 6.06
N LEU A 47 9.02 4.69 5.11
CA LEU A 47 10.12 3.77 4.83
C LEU A 47 11.10 4.31 3.78
N ASP A 48 10.80 5.48 3.19
CA ASP A 48 11.59 6.12 2.13
C ASP A 48 11.85 5.20 0.93
N VAL A 49 10.88 4.34 0.62
CA VAL A 49 10.93 3.45 -0.55
C VAL A 49 10.63 4.28 -1.80
N PRO A 50 11.52 4.30 -2.82
CA PRO A 50 11.25 5.00 -4.06
C PRO A 50 9.99 4.46 -4.74
N GLU A 51 9.11 5.34 -5.21
CA GLU A 51 7.83 4.97 -5.84
C GLU A 51 8.02 3.95 -6.98
N LYS A 52 9.07 4.11 -7.80
CA LYS A 52 9.42 3.16 -8.87
C LYS A 52 9.53 1.71 -8.39
N CYS A 53 10.02 1.48 -7.17
CA CYS A 53 10.19 0.14 -6.59
C CYS A 53 8.86 -0.51 -6.20
N LEU A 54 7.78 0.27 -6.14
CA LEU A 54 6.42 -0.20 -5.87
C LEU A 54 5.60 -0.39 -7.14
N VAL A 55 6.09 0.00 -8.32
CA VAL A 55 5.36 -0.11 -9.59
C VAL A 55 6.10 -0.89 -10.67
N GLU A 56 7.43 -0.99 -10.59
CA GLU A 56 8.29 -1.64 -11.57
C GLU A 56 9.09 -2.80 -10.97
N LEU A 57 9.16 -3.91 -11.71
CA LEU A 57 10.01 -5.03 -11.35
C LEU A 57 11.48 -4.70 -11.66
N PRO A 58 12.45 -5.17 -10.84
CA PRO A 58 13.87 -4.89 -11.05
C PRO A 58 14.50 -5.73 -12.18
N PHE A 59 13.71 -6.53 -12.90
CA PHE A 59 14.14 -7.38 -14.00
C PHE A 59 13.06 -7.50 -15.07
N GLU A 60 13.48 -7.77 -16.30
CA GLU A 60 12.57 -8.07 -17.40
C GLU A 60 11.97 -9.46 -17.21
N CYS A 61 10.66 -9.51 -16.96
CA CYS A 61 9.91 -10.75 -17.01
C CYS A 61 9.55 -11.08 -18.46
N GLN A 62 9.68 -12.36 -18.84
CA GLN A 62 9.06 -12.83 -20.06
C GLN A 62 7.54 -12.86 -19.86
N PHE A 63 6.87 -11.82 -20.32
CA PHE A 63 5.42 -11.73 -20.21
C PHE A 63 4.78 -12.65 -21.25
N ASN A 64 3.92 -13.57 -20.78
CA ASN A 64 3.01 -14.25 -21.68
C ASN A 64 2.01 -13.20 -22.21
N PRO A 65 1.90 -12.99 -23.54
CA PRO A 65 0.95 -12.03 -24.12
C PRO A 65 -0.48 -12.22 -23.63
N GLU A 66 -0.88 -13.46 -23.33
CA GLU A 66 -2.22 -13.79 -22.83
C GLU A 66 -2.48 -13.28 -21.40
N THR A 67 -1.44 -13.08 -20.60
CA THR A 67 -1.54 -12.64 -19.19
C THR A 67 -0.95 -11.26 -18.93
N ALA A 68 -0.41 -10.59 -19.95
CA ALA A 68 0.33 -9.34 -19.80
C ALA A 68 -0.50 -8.24 -19.11
N GLU A 69 -1.79 -8.11 -19.43
CA GLU A 69 -2.67 -7.12 -18.80
C GLU A 69 -2.91 -7.42 -17.31
N ILE A 70 -3.12 -8.70 -16.97
CA ILE A 70 -3.31 -9.12 -15.58
C ILE A 70 -2.04 -8.85 -14.78
N GLN A 71 -0.88 -9.19 -15.34
CA GLN A 71 0.42 -8.95 -14.71
C GLN A 71 0.66 -7.46 -14.48
N HIS A 72 0.40 -6.60 -15.47
CA HIS A 72 0.53 -5.16 -15.33
C HIS A 72 -0.31 -4.59 -14.17
N LYS A 73 -1.55 -5.07 -13.99
CA LYS A 73 -2.41 -4.66 -12.86
C LYS A 73 -1.97 -5.25 -11.52
N SER A 74 -1.35 -6.42 -11.54
CA SER A 74 -0.96 -7.17 -10.33
C SER A 74 0.39 -6.75 -9.78
N THR A 75 1.31 -6.25 -10.61
CA THR A 75 2.67 -5.88 -10.23
C THR A 75 2.72 -4.89 -9.07
N PRO A 76 1.98 -3.76 -9.08
CA PRO A 76 2.06 -2.81 -7.97
C PRO A 76 1.58 -3.41 -6.65
N LEU A 77 0.52 -4.22 -6.74
CA LEU A 77 -0.06 -4.98 -5.64
C LEU A 77 0.95 -5.97 -5.02
N LEU A 78 1.64 -6.72 -5.88
CA LEU A 78 2.66 -7.70 -5.48
C LEU A 78 3.87 -7.01 -4.84
N LEU A 79 4.34 -5.90 -5.43
CA LEU A 79 5.48 -5.14 -4.92
C LEU A 79 5.17 -4.49 -3.57
N LEU A 80 3.98 -3.91 -3.42
CA LEU A 80 3.51 -3.36 -2.16
C LEU A 80 3.39 -4.44 -1.09
N TYR A 81 2.80 -5.59 -1.41
CA TYR A 81 2.70 -6.73 -0.49
C TYR A 81 4.07 -7.29 -0.09
N THR A 82 5.04 -7.33 -1.00
CA THR A 82 6.39 -7.84 -0.71
C THR A 82 7.20 -6.87 0.16
N THR A 83 6.88 -5.58 0.11
CA THR A 83 7.58 -4.53 0.86
C THR A 83 7.08 -4.43 2.30
N MET A 84 5.80 -4.72 2.54
CA MET A 84 5.14 -4.69 3.86
C MET A 84 5.38 -5.97 4.66
#